data_AF-A0A2N3ATC6-F1
#
_entry.id   AF-A0A2N3ATC6-F1
#
_cell.length_a   1.000
_cell.length_b   1.000
_cell.length_c   1.000
_cell.angle_alpha   90.00
_cell.angle_beta   90.00
_cell.angle_gamma   90.00
#
_symmetry.space_group_name_H-M   'P 1'
#
loop_
_entity.id
_entity.type
_entity.pdbx_description
1 polymer ?
#
loop_
_entity_poly.entity_id
_entity_poly.type
_entity_poly.pdbx_seq_one_letter_code
_entity_poly.pdbx_strand_id
1 'polypeptide(L)'
;ALATLGIAATVRSVDSAQYQARRVGYDYDMIVNRWGLSLSPGNEQRLYWGRDGVDEPGTRNYAGVDSPAVEAAIDALLAAEAPEDFAAAARALDRALSHGVYVIPFWHDPVSRIAFDARLRHPAHIPLYGDWIGWAPETWWAAAP
;
A
#
# COMPACT_ATOMS: atom_id res chain seq x y z
N ALA A 1 5.57 13.37 -20.51
CA ALA A 1 4.50 12.46 -20.95
C ALA A 1 3.15 13.17 -21.02
N LEU A 2 2.62 13.75 -19.94
CA LEU A 2 1.31 14.45 -20.00
C LEU A 2 1.29 15.62 -21.01
N ALA A 3 2.35 16.43 -21.07
CA ALA A 3 2.46 17.53 -22.02
C ALA A 3 2.41 17.09 -23.50
N THR A 4 2.89 15.89 -23.83
CA THR A 4 2.82 15.37 -25.21
C THR A 4 1.40 14.98 -25.62
N LEU A 5 0.50 14.84 -24.64
CA LEU A 5 -0.94 14.65 -24.83
C LEU A 5 -1.71 15.98 -24.69
N GLY A 6 -1.00 17.11 -24.58
CA GLY A 6 -1.62 18.43 -24.40
C GLY A 6 -2.13 18.74 -22.99
N ILE A 7 -1.81 17.90 -22.00
CA ILE A 7 -2.24 18.09 -20.60
C ILE A 7 -1.22 18.96 -19.87
N ALA A 8 -1.66 20.13 -19.39
CA ALA A 8 -0.87 21.03 -18.57
C ALA A 8 -0.89 20.56 -17.11
N ALA A 9 0.21 19.98 -16.63
CA ALA A 9 0.38 19.58 -15.24
C ALA A 9 1.51 20.38 -14.58
N THR A 10 1.26 20.94 -13.41
CA THR A 10 2.25 21.71 -12.64
C THR A 10 2.65 20.92 -11.39
N VAL A 11 3.95 20.70 -11.22
CA VAL A 11 4.48 20.05 -10.01
C VAL A 11 4.71 21.10 -8.92
N ARG A 12 4.04 20.94 -7.78
CA ARG A 12 4.23 21.80 -6.61
C ARG A 12 4.90 21.02 -5.48
N SER A 13 6.07 21.48 -5.07
CA SER A 13 6.74 21.00 -3.86
C SER A 13 6.37 21.90 -2.68
N VAL A 14 6.07 21.29 -1.53
CA VAL A 14 5.75 21.96 -0.27
C VAL A 14 6.47 21.23 0.86
N ASP A 15 6.60 21.88 2.02
CA ASP A 15 7.13 21.22 3.21
C ASP A 15 6.20 20.09 3.69
N SER A 16 6.71 19.24 4.58
CA SER A 16 5.99 18.07 5.07
C SER A 16 4.70 18.42 5.81
N ALA A 17 4.67 19.51 6.58
CA ALA A 17 3.48 19.90 7.34
C ALA A 17 2.37 20.38 6.39
N GLN A 18 2.72 21.21 5.40
CA GLN A 18 1.79 21.61 4.34
C GLN A 18 1.29 20.42 3.52
N TYR A 19 2.19 19.49 3.14
CA TYR A 19 1.79 18.29 2.39
C TYR A 19 0.78 17.46 3.18
N GLN A 20 1.03 17.23 4.47
CA GLN A 20 0.11 16.47 5.32
C GLN A 20 -1.24 17.18 5.49
N ALA A 21 -1.25 18.48 5.76
CA ALA A 21 -2.48 19.24 5.92
C ALA A 21 -3.35 19.19 4.66
N ARG A 22 -2.75 19.41 3.48
CA ARG A 22 -3.45 19.32 2.19
C ARG A 22 -3.93 17.91 1.88
N ARG A 23 -3.10 16.90 2.17
CA ARG A 23 -3.45 15.48 1.96
C ARG A 23 -4.62 15.04 2.84
N VAL A 24 -4.64 15.43 4.11
CA VAL A 24 -5.73 15.11 5.06
C VAL A 24 -7.01 15.85 4.70
N GLY A 25 -6.91 17.09 4.21
CA GLY A 25 -8.05 17.89 3.78
C GLY A 25 -8.46 17.70 2.32
N TYR A 26 -7.91 16.70 1.61
CA TYR A 26 -8.19 16.42 0.19
C TYR A 26 -7.98 17.62 -0.76
N ASP A 27 -7.08 18.55 -0.42
CA ASP A 27 -6.72 19.71 -1.25
C ASP A 27 -5.56 19.36 -2.20
N TYR A 28 -5.86 18.62 -3.26
CA TYR A 28 -4.92 18.29 -4.32
C TYR A 28 -5.65 17.76 -5.56
N ASP A 29 -5.01 17.87 -6.72
CA ASP A 29 -5.47 17.20 -7.95
C ASP A 29 -4.90 15.77 -8.02
N MET A 30 -3.59 15.64 -7.77
CA MET A 30 -2.89 14.35 -7.78
C MET A 30 -1.73 14.39 -6.80
N ILE A 31 -1.52 13.29 -6.09
CA ILE A 31 -0.44 13.12 -5.12
C ILE A 31 0.31 11.81 -5.36
N VAL A 32 1.53 11.74 -4.83
CA VAL A 32 2.26 10.48 -4.71
C VAL A 32 1.97 9.90 -3.33
N ASN A 33 1.45 8.67 -3.30
CA ASN A 33 1.19 7.98 -2.05
C ASN A 33 1.69 6.54 -2.10
N ARG A 34 2.06 6.02 -0.92
CA ARG A 34 2.37 4.61 -0.71
C ARG A 34 1.38 4.06 0.32
N TRP A 35 0.68 2.99 -0.03
CA TRP A 35 -0.08 2.18 0.92
C TRP A 35 0.79 1.04 1.43
N GLY A 36 0.74 0.79 2.73
CA GLY A 36 1.35 -0.41 3.32
C GLY A 36 0.41 -1.58 3.09
N LEU A 37 0.85 -2.56 2.30
CA LEU A 37 0.12 -3.79 2.00
C LEU A 37 0.85 -4.98 2.62
N SER A 38 0.11 -6.03 2.97
CA SER A 38 0.63 -7.26 3.55
C SER A 38 0.12 -8.48 2.77
N LEU A 39 0.58 -9.68 3.14
CA LEU A 39 0.03 -10.93 2.61
C LEU A 39 -1.28 -11.34 3.30
N SER A 40 -1.71 -10.57 4.29
CA SER A 40 -2.96 -10.75 5.03
C SER A 40 -3.63 -9.37 5.19
N PRO A 41 -4.11 -8.79 4.08
CA PRO A 41 -4.90 -7.55 4.15
C PRO A 41 -6.13 -7.75 5.06
N GLY A 42 -6.52 -6.72 5.77
CA GLY A 42 -7.60 -6.77 6.75
C GLY A 42 -8.34 -5.44 6.87
N ASN A 43 -8.69 -5.05 8.11
CA ASN A 43 -9.54 -3.90 8.37
C ASN A 43 -8.99 -2.58 7.83
N GLU A 44 -7.67 -2.46 7.64
CA GLU A 44 -7.06 -1.28 7.05
C GLU A 44 -7.55 -1.00 5.62
N GLN A 45 -8.07 -2.00 4.91
CA GLN A 45 -8.65 -1.81 3.58
C GLN A 45 -9.87 -0.88 3.60
N ARG A 46 -10.66 -0.86 4.70
CA ARG A 46 -11.75 0.11 4.88
C ARG A 46 -11.22 1.54 5.01
N LEU A 47 -10.11 1.74 5.74
CA LEU A 47 -9.48 3.05 5.85
C LEU A 47 -8.87 3.52 4.53
N TYR A 48 -8.44 2.59 3.67
CA TYR A 48 -7.78 2.91 2.41
C TYR A 48 -8.78 3.16 1.27
N TRP A 49 -9.89 2.42 1.23
CA TRP A 49 -10.77 2.39 0.06
C TRP A 49 -12.26 2.46 0.40
N GLY A 50 -12.60 2.56 1.68
CA GLY A 50 -13.97 2.60 2.15
C GLY A 50 -14.63 3.96 1.84
N ARG A 51 -15.91 3.92 1.48
CA ARG A 51 -16.70 5.10 1.09
C ARG A 51 -16.74 6.19 2.14
N ASP A 52 -16.68 5.84 3.43
CA ASP A 52 -16.70 6.83 4.53
C ASP A 52 -15.52 7.80 4.39
N GLY A 53 -14.40 7.30 3.86
CA GLY A 53 -13.22 8.11 3.60
C GLY A 53 -13.35 9.16 2.49
N VAL A 54 -14.44 9.16 1.71
CA VAL A 54 -14.72 10.20 0.71
C VAL A 54 -15.02 11.52 1.39
N ASP A 55 -15.82 11.49 2.46
CA ASP A 55 -16.28 12.68 3.17
C ASP A 55 -15.58 12.88 4.51
N GLU A 56 -14.99 11.82 5.09
CA GLU A 56 -14.29 11.89 6.38
C GLU A 56 -12.79 12.20 6.20
N PRO A 57 -12.33 13.40 6.60
CA PRO A 57 -10.92 13.76 6.55
C PRO A 57 -10.11 12.88 7.51
N GLY A 58 -8.86 12.57 7.12
CA GLY A 58 -7.94 11.81 7.97
C GLY A 58 -8.08 10.29 7.85
N THR A 59 -9.01 9.79 7.04
CA THR A 59 -8.87 8.46 6.46
C THR A 59 -7.71 8.44 5.47
N ARG A 60 -7.55 7.33 4.74
CA ARG A 60 -6.51 7.16 3.71
C ARG A 60 -7.11 6.86 2.34
N ASN A 61 -8.41 7.15 2.17
CA ASN A 61 -9.09 7.10 0.89
C ASN A 61 -8.78 8.35 0.05
N TYR A 62 -7.49 8.53 -0.23
CA TYR A 62 -7.00 9.70 -0.96
C TYR A 62 -7.47 9.77 -2.42
N ALA A 63 -7.98 8.67 -2.96
CA ALA A 63 -8.50 8.60 -4.31
C ALA A 63 -10.02 8.83 -4.38
N GLY A 64 -10.71 8.97 -3.23
CA GLY A 64 -12.15 9.15 -3.19
C GLY A 64 -12.93 7.95 -3.74
N VAL A 65 -12.48 6.74 -3.41
CA VAL A 65 -13.15 5.50 -3.80
C VAL A 65 -14.54 5.43 -3.15
N ASP A 66 -15.59 5.46 -3.96
CA ASP A 66 -16.96 5.14 -3.57
C ASP A 66 -17.53 4.12 -4.55
N SER A 67 -17.34 2.84 -4.28
CA SER A 67 -17.74 1.77 -5.18
C SER A 67 -18.39 0.62 -4.40
N PRO A 68 -19.66 0.28 -4.68
CA PRO A 68 -20.31 -0.87 -4.07
C PRO A 68 -19.55 -2.18 -4.29
N ALA A 69 -18.86 -2.33 -5.43
CA ALA A 69 -18.05 -3.51 -5.72
C ALA A 69 -16.80 -3.60 -4.85
N VAL A 70 -16.15 -2.45 -4.56
CA VAL A 70 -15.00 -2.38 -3.66
C VAL A 70 -15.44 -2.70 -2.22
N GLU A 71 -16.53 -2.10 -1.76
CA GLU A 71 -17.09 -2.38 -0.42
C GLU A 71 -17.40 -3.87 -0.24
N ALA A 72 -18.11 -4.48 -1.20
CA ALA A 72 -18.46 -5.89 -1.15
C ALA A 72 -17.23 -6.80 -1.17
N ALA A 73 -16.17 -6.43 -1.90
CA ALA A 73 -14.93 -7.19 -1.91
C ALA A 73 -14.17 -7.09 -0.58
N ILE A 74 -14.18 -5.92 0.08
CA ILE A 74 -13.63 -5.76 1.43
C ILE A 74 -14.43 -6.60 2.43
N ASP A 75 -15.76 -6.58 2.34
CA ASP A 75 -16.61 -7.40 3.22
C ASP A 75 -16.34 -8.88 3.09
N ALA A 76 -16.27 -9.38 1.85
CA ALA A 76 -15.93 -10.78 1.59
C ALA A 76 -14.54 -11.13 2.13
N LEU A 77 -13.57 -10.22 2.00
CA LEU A 77 -12.20 -10.40 2.48
C LEU A 77 -12.15 -10.52 4.02
N LEU A 78 -12.91 -9.68 4.73
CA LEU A 78 -12.96 -9.68 6.20
C LEU A 78 -13.78 -10.84 6.77
N ALA A 79 -14.75 -11.35 6.01
CA ALA A 79 -15.60 -12.47 6.42
C ALA A 79 -15.05 -13.85 6.03
N ALA A 80 -14.00 -13.91 5.21
CA ALA A 80 -13.45 -15.19 4.74
C ALA A 80 -12.79 -16.00 5.87
N GLU A 81 -13.24 -17.24 6.03
CA GLU A 81 -12.67 -18.18 7.02
C GLU A 81 -11.67 -19.16 6.39
N ALA A 82 -11.84 -19.48 5.10
CA ALA A 82 -10.95 -20.37 4.36
C ALA A 82 -9.86 -19.59 3.60
N PRO A 83 -8.63 -20.10 3.52
CA PRO A 83 -7.54 -19.45 2.79
C PRO A 83 -7.85 -19.20 1.30
N GLU A 84 -8.57 -20.13 0.67
CA GLU A 84 -8.94 -20.04 -0.75
C GLU A 84 -9.95 -18.92 -0.99
N ASP A 85 -10.92 -18.78 -0.09
CA ASP A 85 -11.93 -17.71 -0.14
C ASP A 85 -11.29 -16.34 0.13
N PHE A 86 -10.39 -16.27 1.11
CA PHE A 86 -9.63 -15.06 1.40
C PHE A 86 -8.79 -14.62 0.20
N ALA A 87 -8.07 -15.56 -0.42
CA ALA A 87 -7.29 -15.27 -1.63
C ALA A 87 -8.17 -14.85 -2.82
N ALA A 88 -9.35 -15.44 -2.97
CA ALA A 88 -10.31 -15.06 -4.00
C ALA A 88 -10.85 -13.64 -3.76
N ALA A 89 -11.25 -13.30 -2.53
CA ALA A 89 -11.71 -11.97 -2.15
C ALA A 89 -10.63 -10.90 -2.34
N ALA A 90 -9.38 -11.19 -1.95
CA ALA A 90 -8.25 -10.28 -2.15
C ALA A 90 -8.02 -9.98 -3.64
N ARG A 91 -8.11 -11.00 -4.50
CA ARG A 91 -8.02 -10.82 -5.96
C ARG A 91 -9.23 -10.08 -6.53
N ALA A 92 -10.41 -10.26 -5.97
CA ALA A 92 -11.60 -9.53 -6.39
C ALA A 92 -11.46 -8.03 -6.06
N LEU A 93 -10.96 -7.70 -4.87
CA LEU A 93 -10.65 -6.33 -4.46
C LEU A 93 -9.63 -5.69 -5.39
N ASP A 94 -8.52 -6.37 -5.68
CA ASP A 94 -7.48 -5.90 -6.61
C ASP A 94 -8.05 -5.57 -8.00
N ARG A 95 -8.90 -6.45 -8.55
CA ARG A 95 -9.55 -6.23 -9.85
C ARG A 95 -10.52 -5.05 -9.82
N ALA A 96 -11.30 -4.90 -8.75
CA ALA A 96 -12.25 -3.80 -8.60
C ALA A 96 -11.52 -2.45 -8.53
N LEU A 97 -10.44 -2.37 -7.75
CA LEU A 97 -9.60 -1.17 -7.64
C LEU A 97 -8.89 -0.85 -8.96
N SER A 98 -8.33 -1.86 -9.63
CA SER A 98 -7.64 -1.69 -10.91
C SER A 98 -8.58 -1.21 -12.02
N HIS A 99 -9.82 -1.70 -12.04
CA HIS A 99 -10.83 -1.29 -13.01
C HIS A 99 -11.28 0.16 -12.82
N GLY A 100 -11.32 0.66 -11.57
CA GLY A 100 -11.73 2.03 -11.26
C GLY A 100 -10.69 3.11 -11.59
N VAL A 101 -9.44 2.74 -11.93
CA VAL A 101 -8.34 3.66 -12.29
C VAL A 101 -8.12 4.75 -11.21
N TYR A 102 -8.28 4.38 -9.93
CA TYR A 102 -8.09 5.28 -8.79
C TYR A 102 -6.63 5.68 -8.56
N VAL A 103 -5.70 4.87 -9.07
CA VAL A 103 -4.25 5.04 -8.90
C VAL A 103 -3.53 4.72 -10.20
N ILE A 104 -2.39 5.37 -10.43
CA ILE A 104 -1.45 5.05 -11.51
C ILE A 104 -0.20 4.44 -10.87
N PRO A 105 -0.03 3.10 -10.84
CA PRO A 105 1.18 2.48 -10.34
C PRO A 105 2.36 2.82 -11.25
N PHE A 106 3.50 3.22 -10.67
CA PHE A 106 4.64 3.70 -11.46
C PHE A 106 5.98 3.02 -11.15
N TRP A 107 6.18 2.43 -9.97
CA TRP A 107 7.38 1.65 -9.65
C TRP A 107 7.21 0.82 -8.36
N HIS A 108 8.10 -0.15 -8.18
CA HIS A 108 8.44 -0.79 -6.91
C HIS A 108 9.90 -1.31 -6.99
N ASP A 109 10.54 -1.55 -5.85
CA ASP A 109 11.79 -2.30 -5.81
C ASP A 109 11.48 -3.80 -5.73
N PRO A 110 11.91 -4.63 -6.70
CA PRO A 110 11.67 -6.07 -6.66
C PRO A 110 12.70 -6.82 -5.78
N VAL A 111 13.72 -6.12 -5.28
CA VAL A 111 14.80 -6.70 -4.48
C VAL A 111 15.17 -5.78 -3.32
N SER A 112 15.41 -6.40 -2.18
CA SER A 112 15.91 -5.73 -0.99
C SER A 112 17.44 -5.72 -1.01
N ARG A 113 18.03 -4.54 -0.82
CA ARG A 113 19.49 -4.34 -0.83
C ARG A 113 19.96 -3.97 0.56
N ILE A 114 20.63 -4.91 1.23
CA ILE A 114 21.04 -4.77 2.63
C ILE A 114 22.55 -4.98 2.73
N ALA A 115 23.24 -4.01 3.33
CA ALA A 115 24.64 -4.15 3.72
C ALA A 115 24.71 -4.37 5.24
N PHE A 116 25.55 -5.30 5.67
CA PHE A 116 25.70 -5.65 7.08
C PHE A 116 27.13 -6.07 7.41
N ASP A 117 27.47 -6.02 8.69
CA ASP A 117 28.79 -6.40 9.19
C ASP A 117 29.10 -7.87 8.85
N ALA A 118 30.31 -8.13 8.35
CA ALA A 118 30.73 -9.46 7.89
C ALA A 118 30.77 -10.53 9.00
N ARG A 119 30.56 -10.17 10.27
CA ARG A 119 30.40 -11.10 11.40
C ARG A 119 28.95 -11.53 11.59
N LEU A 120 27.98 -10.79 11.07
CA LEU A 120 26.57 -11.16 11.15
C LEU A 120 26.24 -12.29 10.18
N ARG A 121 25.34 -13.16 10.59
CA ARG A 121 24.81 -14.30 9.84
C ARG A 121 23.29 -14.27 9.94
N HIS A 122 22.65 -14.84 8.93
CA HIS A 122 21.19 -14.98 8.82
C HIS A 122 20.89 -16.37 8.21
N PRO A 123 19.66 -16.89 8.34
CA PRO A 123 19.35 -18.21 7.78
C PRO A 123 19.41 -18.17 6.24
N ALA A 124 19.78 -19.31 5.64
CA ALA A 124 19.79 -19.47 4.19
C ALA A 124 18.37 -19.46 3.58
N HIS A 125 17.38 -19.91 4.37
CA HIS A 125 15.97 -19.79 4.01
C HIS A 125 15.44 -18.44 4.47
N ILE A 126 15.05 -17.60 3.51
CA ILE A 126 14.48 -16.28 3.77
C ILE A 126 12.98 -16.45 4.08
N PRO A 127 12.45 -15.84 5.16
CA PRO A 127 11.03 -15.83 5.46
C PRO A 127 10.19 -15.29 4.30
N LEU A 128 8.92 -15.68 4.26
CA LEU A 128 7.99 -15.27 3.20
C LEU A 128 7.86 -13.74 3.04
N TYR A 129 7.97 -13.00 4.15
CA TYR A 129 7.93 -11.54 4.17
C TYR A 129 9.26 -10.89 3.76
N GLY A 130 10.28 -11.66 3.36
CA GLY A 130 11.55 -11.14 2.90
C GLY A 130 12.32 -10.43 4.02
N ASP A 131 12.75 -9.20 3.74
CA ASP A 131 13.49 -8.34 4.66
C ASP A 131 12.60 -7.49 5.60
N TRP A 132 11.32 -7.81 5.66
CA TRP A 132 10.34 -7.08 6.46
C TRP A 132 10.35 -7.51 7.94
N ILE A 133 9.28 -7.19 8.65
CA ILE A 133 9.07 -7.50 10.08
C ILE A 133 9.46 -8.95 10.39
N GLY A 134 10.32 -9.11 11.41
CA GLY A 134 10.78 -10.41 11.88
C GLY A 134 11.99 -10.96 11.14
N TRP A 135 12.54 -10.28 10.12
CA TRP A 135 13.79 -10.68 9.49
C TRP A 135 14.99 -10.30 10.35
N ALA A 136 15.22 -9.01 10.56
CA ALA A 136 16.30 -8.47 11.37
C ALA A 136 15.73 -7.52 12.45
N PRO A 137 16.11 -7.69 13.74
CA PRO A 137 17.20 -8.54 14.24
C PRO A 137 16.80 -9.99 14.56
N GLU A 138 15.53 -10.38 14.43
CA GLU A 138 14.98 -11.59 15.08
C GLU A 138 15.58 -12.90 14.57
N THR A 139 15.95 -12.98 13.30
CA THR A 139 16.57 -14.20 12.73
C THR A 139 18.08 -14.11 12.56
N TRP A 140 18.70 -12.98 12.94
CA TRP A 140 20.11 -12.72 12.70
C TRP A 140 20.94 -12.97 13.96
N TRP A 141 22.20 -13.39 13.77
CA TRP A 141 23.12 -13.61 14.88
C TRP A 141 24.55 -13.19 14.53
N ALA A 142 25.35 -12.89 15.55
CA ALA A 142 26.79 -12.77 15.38
C ALA A 142 27.40 -14.17 15.28
N ALA A 143 28.28 -14.39 14.30
CA ALA A 143 29.11 -15.58 14.26
C ALA A 143 29.93 -15.66 15.56
N ALA A 144 30.16 -16.89 16.03
CA ALA A 144 31.10 -17.11 17.12
C ALA A 144 32.49 -16.54 16.73
N PRO A 145 33.23 -15.97 17.69
CA PRO A 145 34.55 -15.40 17.44
C PRO A 145 35.53 -16.43 16.86
#